data_AF-A0A950P477-F1
#
_entry.id   AF-A0A950P477-F1
#
_cell.length_a   1.000
_cell.length_b   1.000
_cell.length_c   1.000
_cell.angle_alpha   90.00
_cell.angle_beta   90.00
_cell.angle_gamma   90.00
#
_symmetry.space_group_name_H-M   'P 1'
#
loop_
_entity.id
_entity.type
_entity.pdbx_description
1 polymer ?
#
loop_
_entity_poly.entity_id
_entity_poly.type
_entity_poly.pdbx_seq_one_letter_code
_entity_poly.pdbx_strand_id
1 'polypeptide(L)'
;MLTGEGTKWAIGARREGWSPMCLAIDPRDAARVLCGTFGAGLWISEDGGRDWRQIELAHDKVTALAFDPSEPSTVWAGTELSAVYRSGDGGRTWEEMAALQRLASKPDWFYPPRPEVHYVRCITPHPNEPGRAFVAIEQGGLMSTRDYGETWQDRVPGGPFDIHTLLIHPDAPDRLCAVTGNGFVRAGYGYWESPDAGATWSWPTAGMAHHYLWGLAVDPADPDAMVMSGANCPTALHSPMVGESFIYRRTGNGWVPCGDGLADPRGTIEPLLASSSGEPGTFYALTNKGIFRSVDQGASRQGLEVPWEPQFAVSGPRAIAIAG
;
A
#
# COMPACT_ATOMS: atom_id res chain seq x y z
N MET A 1 -0.63 -0.49 18.13
CA MET A 1 0.75 0.06 18.14
C MET A 1 1.70 -1.00 18.70
N LEU A 2 2.78 -1.29 17.98
CA LEU A 2 3.89 -2.08 18.49
C LEU A 2 5.10 -1.16 18.66
N THR A 3 5.85 -1.34 19.74
CA THR A 3 7.09 -0.60 20.00
C THR A 3 8.16 -1.59 20.39
N GLY A 4 9.36 -1.46 19.84
CA GLY A 4 10.43 -2.41 20.08
C GLY A 4 11.73 -1.99 19.45
N GLU A 5 12.77 -2.76 19.75
CA GLU A 5 14.11 -2.62 19.14
C GLU A 5 14.62 -4.02 18.78
N GLY A 6 15.17 -4.14 17.56
CA GLY A 6 15.61 -5.43 17.03
C GLY A 6 14.47 -6.45 16.97
N THR A 7 14.58 -7.56 17.70
CA THR A 7 13.57 -8.63 17.71
C THR A 7 12.58 -8.55 18.88
N LYS A 8 12.82 -7.64 19.85
CA LYS A 8 11.99 -7.52 21.06
C LYS A 8 10.96 -6.41 20.88
N TRP A 9 9.70 -6.81 20.75
CA TRP A 9 8.58 -5.90 20.53
C TRP A 9 7.49 -6.10 21.58
N ALA A 10 6.83 -5.01 21.96
CA ALA A 10 5.74 -5.01 22.90
C ALA A 10 4.50 -4.35 22.28
N ILE A 11 3.33 -4.87 22.66
CA ILE A 11 2.05 -4.23 22.34
C ILE A 11 1.90 -3.03 23.26
N GLY A 12 2.07 -1.82 22.73
CA GLY A 12 1.92 -0.59 23.51
C GLY A 12 0.48 -0.08 23.56
N ALA A 13 -0.33 -0.38 22.55
CA ALA A 13 -1.76 -0.08 22.53
C ALA A 13 -2.50 -1.03 21.59
N ARG A 14 -3.70 -1.44 22.00
CA ARG A 14 -4.61 -2.30 21.25
C ARG A 14 -6.00 -1.70 21.26
N ARG A 15 -6.68 -1.79 20.12
CA ARG A 15 -8.07 -1.38 19.98
C ARG A 15 -8.86 -2.46 19.25
N GLU A 16 -10.03 -2.79 19.78
CA GLU A 16 -10.93 -3.82 19.25
C GLU A 16 -12.18 -3.19 18.65
N GLY A 17 -12.89 -3.96 17.82
CA GLY A 17 -14.12 -3.51 17.16
C GLY A 17 -13.91 -2.49 16.03
N TRP A 18 -12.66 -2.29 15.60
CA TRP A 18 -12.31 -1.43 14.47
C TRP A 18 -12.05 -2.26 13.21
N SER A 19 -12.37 -1.68 12.05
CA SER A 19 -12.05 -2.23 10.74
C SER A 19 -11.11 -1.27 10.00
N PRO A 20 -9.82 -1.18 10.39
CA PRO A 20 -8.87 -0.31 9.73
C PRO A 20 -8.59 -0.80 8.30
N MET A 21 -8.52 0.13 7.35
CA MET A 21 -8.24 -0.15 5.94
C MET A 21 -6.92 0.45 5.48
N CYS A 22 -6.51 1.58 6.06
CA CYS A 22 -5.27 2.26 5.70
C CYS A 22 -4.72 3.05 6.89
N LEU A 23 -3.40 3.26 6.89
CA LEU A 23 -2.68 4.06 7.86
C LEU A 23 -1.72 5.00 7.12
N ALA A 24 -1.52 6.20 7.66
CA ALA A 24 -0.50 7.13 7.17
C ALA A 24 0.15 7.86 8.36
N ILE A 25 1.48 7.95 8.38
CA ILE A 25 2.26 8.63 9.41
C ILE A 25 2.68 9.99 8.85
N ASP A 26 2.55 11.07 9.65
CA ASP A 26 3.03 12.39 9.26
C ASP A 26 4.58 12.35 9.18
N PRO A 27 5.19 12.68 8.03
CA PRO A 27 6.64 12.59 7.87
C PRO A 27 7.42 13.56 8.77
N ARG A 28 6.75 14.55 9.37
CA ARG A 28 7.38 15.50 10.31
C ARG A 28 7.23 15.09 11.77
N ASP A 29 6.27 14.22 12.07
CA ASP A 29 5.94 13.83 13.44
C ASP A 29 5.37 12.40 13.47
N ALA A 30 6.22 11.45 13.84
CA ALA A 30 5.86 10.04 13.92
C ALA A 30 4.76 9.73 14.98
N ALA A 31 4.50 10.64 15.93
CA ALA A 31 3.38 10.50 16.86
C ALA A 31 2.03 10.76 16.17
N ARG A 32 2.04 11.46 15.03
CA ARG A 32 0.84 11.85 14.31
C ARG A 32 0.51 10.83 13.22
N VAL A 33 -0.57 10.09 13.45
CA VAL A 33 -0.98 8.97 12.58
C VAL A 33 -2.44 9.13 12.20
N LEU A 34 -2.75 8.97 10.91
CA LEU A 34 -4.11 8.87 10.40
C LEU A 34 -4.50 7.41 10.17
N CYS A 35 -5.75 7.08 10.45
CA CYS A 35 -6.34 5.76 10.24
C CYS A 35 -7.68 5.88 9.53
N GLY A 36 -7.75 5.34 8.31
CA GLY A 36 -9.00 5.19 7.58
C GLY A 36 -9.64 3.86 7.93
N THR A 37 -10.97 3.84 8.08
CA THR A 37 -11.71 2.65 8.46
C THR A 37 -12.82 2.33 7.47
N PHE A 38 -13.31 1.10 7.50
CA PHE A 38 -14.50 0.69 6.76
C PHE A 38 -15.75 0.81 7.66
N GLY A 39 -16.51 1.89 7.49
CA GLY A 39 -17.78 2.13 8.20
C GLY A 39 -17.69 2.96 9.48
N ALA A 40 -16.51 3.49 9.82
CA ALA A 40 -16.31 4.39 10.97
C ALA A 40 -15.53 5.67 10.63
N GLY A 41 -15.31 5.97 9.34
CA GLY A 41 -14.68 7.19 8.86
C GLY A 41 -13.17 7.29 9.13
N LEU A 42 -12.69 8.54 9.24
CA LEU A 42 -11.28 8.89 9.43
C LEU A 42 -10.98 9.20 10.89
N TRP A 43 -9.82 8.75 11.36
CA TRP A 43 -9.34 8.97 12.71
C TRP A 43 -7.91 9.49 12.71
N ILE A 44 -7.56 10.27 13.73
CA ILE A 44 -6.19 10.73 13.99
C ILE A 44 -5.77 10.38 15.40
N SER A 45 -4.51 9.97 15.51
CA SER A 45 -3.75 9.93 16.75
C SER A 45 -2.66 10.99 16.70
N GLU A 46 -2.37 11.59 17.86
CA GLU A 46 -1.29 12.56 18.05
C GLU A 46 -0.28 12.04 19.11
N ASP A 47 -0.35 10.74 19.43
CA ASP A 47 0.46 10.09 20.46
C ASP A 47 0.99 8.70 20.05
N GLY A 48 1.18 8.47 18.75
CA GLY A 48 1.73 7.23 18.19
C GLY A 48 0.71 6.09 18.09
N GLY A 49 -0.58 6.39 18.23
CA GLY A 49 -1.66 5.42 18.12
C GLY A 49 -2.13 4.85 19.46
N ARG A 50 -1.82 5.52 20.58
CA ARG A 50 -2.35 5.13 21.91
C ARG A 50 -3.80 5.59 22.04
N ASP A 51 -4.08 6.85 21.73
CA ASP A 51 -5.42 7.42 21.66
C ASP A 51 -5.75 7.92 20.25
N TRP A 52 -7.05 7.96 19.94
CA TRP A 52 -7.53 8.42 18.64
C TRP A 52 -8.81 9.24 18.77
N ARG A 53 -8.90 10.30 17.97
CA ARG A 53 -10.11 11.11 17.77
C ARG A 53 -10.60 11.01 16.33
N GLN A 54 -11.91 11.01 16.15
CA GLN A 54 -12.51 11.00 14.83
C GLN A 54 -12.31 12.39 14.19
N ILE A 55 -12.05 12.40 12.88
CA ILE A 55 -12.05 13.61 12.05
C ILE A 55 -13.28 13.55 11.16
N GLU A 56 -13.93 14.69 11.00
CA GLU A 56 -15.01 14.82 10.05
C GLU A 56 -14.48 14.77 8.61
N LEU A 57 -14.86 13.70 7.93
CA LEU A 57 -14.78 13.53 6.49
C LEU A 57 -16.19 13.18 6.06
N ALA A 58 -16.67 13.71 4.94
CA ALA A 58 -18.01 13.43 4.41
C ALA A 58 -18.13 12.01 3.83
N HIS A 59 -17.52 11.01 4.48
CA HIS A 59 -17.43 9.63 4.06
C HIS A 59 -17.05 8.71 5.24
N ASP A 60 -17.65 7.52 5.31
CA ASP A 60 -17.44 6.54 6.39
C ASP A 60 -16.53 5.36 6.02
N LYS A 61 -16.32 5.11 4.73
CA LYS A 61 -15.36 4.11 4.21
C LYS A 61 -14.13 4.77 3.60
N VAL A 62 -13.05 4.85 4.36
CA VAL A 62 -11.78 5.44 3.93
C VAL A 62 -10.80 4.32 3.63
N THR A 63 -10.38 4.20 2.37
CA THR A 63 -9.64 3.05 1.84
C THR A 63 -8.18 3.36 1.54
N ALA A 64 -7.82 4.63 1.38
CA ALA A 64 -6.44 5.06 1.17
C ALA A 64 -6.15 6.38 1.89
N LEU A 65 -4.93 6.54 2.39
CA LEU A 65 -4.43 7.76 3.01
C LEU A 65 -2.97 7.97 2.60
N ALA A 66 -2.59 9.21 2.34
CA ALA A 66 -1.20 9.58 2.10
C ALA A 66 -0.92 11.02 2.53
N PHE A 67 0.17 11.22 3.26
CA PHE A 67 0.78 12.55 3.43
C PHE A 67 1.58 12.88 2.18
N ASP A 68 1.52 14.14 1.74
CA ASP A 68 2.41 14.64 0.70
C ASP A 68 3.79 14.91 1.32
N PRO A 69 4.85 14.19 0.92
CA PRO A 69 6.19 14.39 1.47
C PRO A 69 6.81 15.73 1.02
N SER A 70 6.39 16.28 -0.12
CA SER A 70 6.89 17.56 -0.64
C SER A 70 6.21 18.76 0.03
N GLU A 71 4.96 18.59 0.47
CA GLU A 71 4.18 19.58 1.22
C GLU A 71 3.42 18.92 2.39
N PRO A 72 4.04 18.67 3.55
CA PRO A 72 3.46 17.84 4.60
C PRO A 72 2.18 18.36 5.28
N SER A 73 1.76 19.60 5.03
CA SER A 73 0.40 20.06 5.40
C SER A 73 -0.68 19.48 4.50
N THR A 74 -0.31 18.97 3.33
CA THR A 74 -1.21 18.32 2.39
C THR A 74 -1.39 16.85 2.72
N VAL A 75 -2.64 16.42 2.83
CA VAL A 75 -3.02 15.03 3.06
C VAL A 75 -4.10 14.63 2.08
N TRP A 76 -4.00 13.42 1.56
CA TRP A 76 -4.95 12.84 0.64
C TRP A 76 -5.71 11.68 1.31
N ALA A 77 -7.00 11.57 1.03
CA ALA A 77 -7.84 10.47 1.44
C ALA A 77 -8.63 9.93 0.24
N GLY A 78 -8.64 8.61 0.09
CA GLY A 78 -9.42 7.90 -0.91
C GLY A 78 -10.52 7.08 -0.27
N THR A 79 -11.65 6.92 -0.95
CA THR A 79 -12.83 6.24 -0.39
C THR A 79 -13.42 5.19 -1.35
N GLU A 80 -14.42 4.46 -0.85
CA GLU A 80 -15.39 3.70 -1.64
C GLU A 80 -16.69 4.52 -1.73
N LEU A 81 -17.07 5.18 -2.83
CA LEU A 81 -16.91 4.80 -4.24
C LEU A 81 -15.92 5.68 -5.02
N SER A 82 -14.62 5.40 -4.89
CA SER A 82 -13.52 6.09 -5.55
C SER A 82 -13.59 7.63 -5.56
N ALA A 83 -13.99 8.25 -4.46
CA ALA A 83 -13.80 9.68 -4.26
C ALA A 83 -12.41 9.94 -3.68
N VAL A 84 -11.85 11.11 -4.02
CA VAL A 84 -10.59 11.60 -3.47
C VAL A 84 -10.87 12.90 -2.75
N TYR A 85 -10.39 13.00 -1.52
CA TYR A 85 -10.42 14.20 -0.72
C TYR A 85 -9.00 14.68 -0.45
N ARG A 86 -8.85 16.00 -0.36
CA ARG A 86 -7.61 16.66 0.00
C ARG A 86 -7.83 17.49 1.25
N SER A 87 -6.81 17.55 2.10
CA SER A 87 -6.68 18.52 3.18
C SER A 87 -5.41 19.33 2.97
N GLY A 88 -5.46 20.66 3.14
CA GLY A 88 -4.29 21.53 3.12
C GLY A 88 -3.78 21.96 4.49
N ASP A 89 -4.42 21.50 5.58
CA ASP A 89 -4.16 21.91 6.96
C ASP A 89 -3.76 20.75 7.89
N GLY A 90 -3.22 19.70 7.28
CA GLY A 90 -2.75 18.48 7.92
C GLY A 90 -3.83 17.43 8.16
N GLY A 91 -5.01 17.54 7.56
CA GLY A 91 -6.13 16.62 7.78
C GLY A 91 -7.16 17.13 8.79
N ARG A 92 -7.20 18.44 9.09
CA ARG A 92 -8.23 19.02 9.97
C ARG A 92 -9.50 19.34 9.21
N THR A 93 -9.37 19.88 8.00
CA THR A 93 -10.49 20.12 7.08
C THR A 93 -10.23 19.43 5.74
N TRP A 94 -11.31 19.01 5.07
CA TRP A 94 -11.24 18.20 3.86
C TRP A 94 -12.16 18.74 2.78
N GLU A 95 -11.71 18.66 1.54
CA GLU A 95 -12.47 19.01 0.33
C GLU A 95 -12.41 17.88 -0.68
N GLU A 96 -13.51 17.62 -1.37
CA GLU A 96 -13.58 16.60 -2.41
C GLU A 96 -13.00 17.11 -3.73
N MET A 97 -12.10 16.33 -4.33
CA MET A 97 -11.52 16.58 -5.65
C MET A 97 -12.47 16.07 -6.75
N ALA A 98 -13.63 16.72 -6.86
CA ALA A 98 -14.75 16.28 -7.70
C ALA A 98 -14.45 16.20 -9.20
N ALA A 99 -13.35 16.81 -9.68
CA ALA A 99 -12.92 16.71 -11.07
C ALA A 99 -12.58 15.27 -11.49
N LEU A 100 -12.13 14.42 -10.55
CA LEU A 100 -11.87 13.00 -10.78
C LEU A 100 -13.11 12.26 -11.29
N GLN A 101 -14.30 12.63 -10.79
CA GLN A 101 -15.58 11.99 -11.16
C GLN A 101 -16.03 12.31 -12.60
N ARG A 102 -15.34 13.23 -13.28
CA ARG A 102 -15.67 13.67 -14.65
C ARG A 102 -14.78 13.03 -15.71
N LEU A 103 -13.89 12.12 -15.32
CA LEU A 103 -13.02 11.39 -16.24
C LEU A 103 -13.82 10.48 -17.17
N ALA A 104 -13.33 10.33 -18.40
CA ALA A 104 -14.00 9.53 -19.42
C ALA A 104 -14.06 8.05 -19.03
N SER A 105 -13.06 7.55 -18.30
CA SER A 105 -13.02 6.17 -17.82
C SER A 105 -13.93 5.87 -16.62
N LYS A 106 -14.53 6.88 -15.96
CA LYS A 106 -15.35 6.70 -14.75
C LYS A 106 -16.43 5.61 -14.88
N PRO A 107 -17.17 5.49 -16.01
CA PRO A 107 -18.18 4.44 -16.18
C PRO A 107 -17.60 3.02 -16.24
N ASP A 108 -16.30 2.88 -16.50
CA ASP A 108 -15.63 1.58 -16.64
C ASP A 108 -15.00 1.08 -15.35
N TRP A 109 -14.96 1.87 -14.27
CA TRP A 109 -14.36 1.45 -12.99
C TRP A 109 -15.25 0.41 -12.28
N PHE A 110 -14.66 -0.67 -11.76
CA PHE A 110 -15.43 -1.73 -11.10
C PHE A 110 -14.59 -2.50 -10.08
N TYR A 111 -15.25 -3.26 -9.20
CA TYR A 111 -14.63 -4.29 -8.35
C TYR A 111 -15.58 -5.49 -8.28
N PRO A 112 -15.10 -6.74 -8.50
CA PRO A 112 -15.95 -7.93 -8.53
C PRO A 112 -16.22 -8.54 -7.13
N PRO A 113 -17.43 -9.13 -6.90
CA PRO A 113 -18.55 -9.24 -7.82
C PRO A 113 -19.46 -7.99 -7.82
N ARG A 114 -20.05 -7.69 -8.98
CA ARG A 114 -21.04 -6.61 -9.16
C ARG A 114 -22.31 -6.83 -8.32
N PRO A 115 -23.05 -5.76 -7.94
CA PRO A 115 -22.93 -4.39 -8.44
C PRO A 115 -22.15 -3.44 -7.50
N GLU A 116 -21.15 -2.79 -8.10
CA GLU A 116 -20.49 -1.52 -7.74
C GLU A 116 -19.95 -1.32 -6.31
N VAL A 117 -18.68 -1.69 -6.10
CA VAL A 117 -17.84 -1.09 -5.04
C VAL A 117 -16.40 -0.90 -5.54
N HIS A 118 -16.22 -0.04 -6.55
CA HIS A 118 -14.88 0.43 -6.88
C HIS A 118 -14.38 1.37 -5.77
N TYR A 119 -13.09 1.37 -5.49
CA TYR A 119 -12.53 2.24 -4.45
C TYR A 119 -11.12 2.69 -4.82
N VAL A 120 -10.68 3.78 -4.18
CA VAL A 120 -9.28 4.21 -4.27
C VAL A 120 -8.41 3.23 -3.48
N ARG A 121 -7.54 2.50 -4.18
CA ARG A 121 -6.70 1.45 -3.59
C ARG A 121 -5.40 1.98 -2.99
N CYS A 122 -4.79 2.96 -3.65
CA CYS A 122 -3.63 3.69 -3.14
C CYS A 122 -3.56 5.10 -3.72
N ILE A 123 -2.97 6.00 -2.95
CA ILE A 123 -2.63 7.37 -3.36
C ILE A 123 -1.14 7.54 -3.10
N THR A 124 -0.41 8.01 -4.10
CA THR A 124 1.05 8.17 -4.05
C THR A 124 1.39 9.59 -4.49
N PRO A 125 1.52 10.55 -3.57
CA PRO A 125 2.04 11.88 -3.87
C PRO A 125 3.49 11.80 -4.38
N HIS A 126 3.86 12.70 -5.28
CA HIS A 126 5.21 12.76 -5.80
C HIS A 126 6.18 13.32 -4.74
N PRO A 127 7.37 12.73 -4.55
CA PRO A 127 8.26 13.12 -3.45
C PRO A 127 8.79 14.56 -3.58
N ASN A 128 8.91 15.07 -4.81
CA ASN A 128 9.66 16.29 -5.11
C ASN A 128 8.84 17.33 -5.92
N GLU A 129 7.59 17.03 -6.27
CA GLU A 129 6.73 17.92 -7.09
C GLU A 129 5.42 18.18 -6.37
N PRO A 130 5.31 19.30 -5.64
CA PRO A 130 4.09 19.67 -4.96
C PRO A 130 2.89 19.70 -5.91
N GLY A 131 1.77 19.11 -5.49
CA GLY A 131 0.55 19.03 -6.27
C GLY A 131 0.50 17.88 -7.28
N ARG A 132 1.62 17.20 -7.51
CA ARG A 132 1.65 15.97 -8.32
C ARG A 132 1.33 14.76 -7.45
N ALA A 133 0.31 14.00 -7.85
CA ALA A 133 -0.06 12.77 -7.17
C ALA A 133 -0.64 11.75 -8.15
N PHE A 134 -0.51 10.49 -7.78
CA PHE A 134 -1.06 9.36 -8.51
C PHE A 134 -2.12 8.66 -7.68
N VAL A 135 -3.25 8.32 -8.30
CA VAL A 135 -4.38 7.65 -7.65
C VAL A 135 -4.68 6.37 -8.42
N ALA A 136 -4.52 5.23 -7.75
CA ALA A 136 -4.95 3.96 -8.29
C ALA A 136 -6.38 3.65 -7.83
N ILE A 137 -7.26 3.41 -8.79
CA ILE A 137 -8.56 2.81 -8.52
C ILE A 137 -8.47 1.32 -8.84
N GLU A 138 -8.88 0.48 -7.90
CA GLU A 138 -8.85 -0.96 -8.11
C GLU A 138 -9.71 -1.34 -9.32
N GLN A 139 -9.12 -2.11 -10.24
CA GLN A 139 -9.61 -2.40 -11.60
C GLN A 139 -10.13 -1.18 -12.39
N GLY A 140 -9.75 0.05 -12.02
CA GLY A 140 -10.04 1.29 -12.73
C GLY A 140 -8.82 1.86 -13.45
N GLY A 141 -7.63 1.64 -12.89
CA GLY A 141 -6.34 2.12 -13.42
C GLY A 141 -5.75 3.29 -12.65
N LEU A 142 -4.70 3.86 -13.25
CA LEU A 142 -3.92 4.94 -12.66
C LEU A 142 -4.35 6.29 -13.23
N MET A 143 -4.84 7.17 -12.37
CA MET A 143 -5.07 8.57 -12.67
C MET A 143 -3.95 9.40 -12.06
N SER A 144 -3.71 10.58 -12.61
CA SER A 144 -2.74 11.51 -12.03
C SER A 144 -3.26 12.95 -12.04
N THR A 145 -2.69 13.75 -11.15
CA THR A 145 -2.90 15.20 -11.07
C THR A 145 -1.54 15.88 -10.95
N ARG A 146 -1.47 17.18 -11.28
CA ARG A 146 -0.29 18.05 -11.11
C ARG A 146 -0.62 19.34 -10.35
N ASP A 147 -1.85 19.48 -9.90
CA ASP A 147 -2.41 20.70 -9.33
C ASP A 147 -3.31 20.39 -8.13
N TYR A 148 -2.87 19.43 -7.30
CA TYR A 148 -3.57 19.06 -6.08
C TYR A 148 -5.04 18.64 -6.29
N GLY A 149 -5.32 17.97 -7.42
CA GLY A 149 -6.61 17.37 -7.71
C GLY A 149 -7.65 18.33 -8.31
N GLU A 150 -7.24 19.55 -8.65
CA GLU A 150 -8.07 20.50 -9.39
C GLU A 150 -8.36 19.97 -10.81
N THR A 151 -7.36 19.39 -11.46
CA THR A 151 -7.48 18.67 -12.73
C THR A 151 -6.84 17.28 -12.66
N TRP A 152 -7.32 16.40 -13.54
CA TRP A 152 -6.92 15.00 -13.59
C TRP A 152 -6.62 14.56 -15.01
N GLN A 153 -5.53 13.81 -15.15
CA GLN A 153 -5.24 13.00 -16.32
C GLN A 153 -5.81 11.60 -16.11
N ASP A 154 -6.57 11.13 -17.10
CA ASP A 154 -7.12 9.78 -17.13
C ASP A 154 -6.03 8.72 -17.36
N ARG A 155 -6.40 7.43 -17.20
CA ARG A 155 -5.52 6.28 -17.40
C ARG A 155 -4.92 6.24 -18.80
N VAL A 156 -3.65 5.87 -18.87
CA VAL A 156 -2.95 5.64 -20.14
C VAL A 156 -3.41 4.30 -20.74
N PRO A 157 -3.80 4.25 -22.04
CA PRO A 157 -4.15 3.00 -22.70
C PRO A 157 -3.03 1.95 -22.60
N GLY A 158 -3.38 0.73 -22.18
CA GLY A 158 -2.42 -0.37 -22.00
C GLY A 158 -1.61 -0.30 -20.71
N GLY A 159 -1.82 0.71 -19.86
CA GLY A 159 -1.26 0.77 -18.52
C GLY A 159 -1.88 -0.25 -17.56
N PRO A 160 -1.31 -0.41 -16.35
CA PRO A 160 -1.86 -1.27 -15.32
C PRO A 160 -3.25 -0.78 -14.87
N PHE A 161 -4.18 -1.72 -14.65
CA PHE A 161 -5.58 -1.39 -14.30
C PHE A 161 -5.97 -1.88 -12.91
N ASP A 162 -5.35 -2.96 -12.42
CA ASP A 162 -5.62 -3.55 -11.10
C ASP A 162 -4.43 -3.37 -10.15
N ILE A 163 -4.09 -2.11 -9.83
CA ILE A 163 -2.92 -1.80 -9.01
C ILE A 163 -3.26 -1.98 -7.53
N HIS A 164 -2.57 -2.90 -6.86
CA HIS A 164 -2.74 -3.14 -5.41
C HIS A 164 -1.80 -2.28 -4.57
N THR A 165 -0.56 -2.06 -5.03
CA THR A 165 0.40 -1.15 -4.39
C THR A 165 1.20 -0.40 -5.46
N LEU A 166 1.37 0.92 -5.27
CA LEU A 166 2.16 1.81 -6.10
C LEU A 166 3.13 2.60 -5.22
N LEU A 167 4.41 2.60 -5.58
CA LEU A 167 5.45 3.33 -4.86
C LEU A 167 6.28 4.20 -5.80
N ILE A 168 6.81 5.28 -5.23
CA ILE A 168 7.80 6.17 -5.84
C ILE A 168 8.95 6.28 -4.83
N HIS A 169 10.18 6.14 -5.30
CA HIS A 169 11.34 6.35 -4.46
C HIS A 169 11.83 7.81 -4.56
N PRO A 170 12.16 8.50 -3.46
CA PRO A 170 12.65 9.88 -3.49
C PRO A 170 13.88 10.11 -4.38
N ASP A 171 14.82 9.14 -4.40
CA ASP A 171 16.02 9.18 -5.26
C ASP A 171 15.78 8.75 -6.72
N ALA A 172 14.58 8.27 -7.05
CA ALA A 172 14.16 7.95 -8.41
C ALA A 172 12.72 8.44 -8.65
N PRO A 173 12.48 9.77 -8.57
CA PRO A 173 11.14 10.33 -8.39
C PRO A 173 10.22 10.15 -9.60
N ASP A 174 10.77 10.03 -10.82
CA ASP A 174 9.98 9.72 -12.01
C ASP A 174 9.73 8.22 -12.22
N ARG A 175 10.31 7.36 -11.36
CA ARG A 175 10.14 5.91 -11.44
C ARG A 175 8.95 5.45 -10.60
N LEU A 176 7.88 5.00 -11.27
CA LEU A 176 6.76 4.32 -10.61
C LEU A 176 7.00 2.81 -10.60
N CYS A 177 6.86 2.20 -9.44
CA CYS A 177 6.87 0.75 -9.28
C CYS A 177 5.49 0.30 -8.81
N ALA A 178 4.83 -0.58 -9.57
CA ALA A 178 3.48 -1.07 -9.28
C ALA A 178 3.44 -2.59 -9.22
N VAL A 179 2.75 -3.12 -8.22
CA VAL A 179 2.33 -4.52 -8.15
C VAL A 179 0.83 -4.61 -8.33
N THR A 180 0.39 -5.56 -9.14
CA THR A 180 -0.95 -5.56 -9.71
C THR A 180 -1.57 -6.95 -9.74
N GLY A 181 -2.90 -6.97 -9.76
CA GLY A 181 -3.70 -8.16 -10.04
C GLY A 181 -3.82 -8.50 -11.53
N ASN A 182 -3.34 -7.63 -12.43
CA ASN A 182 -3.31 -7.86 -13.88
C ASN A 182 -2.67 -9.22 -14.25
N GLY A 183 -1.70 -9.69 -13.45
CA GLY A 183 -1.04 -10.96 -13.69
C GLY A 183 -1.94 -12.20 -13.59
N PHE A 184 -3.12 -12.08 -12.98
CA PHE A 184 -4.15 -13.13 -13.02
C PHE A 184 -4.79 -13.25 -14.41
N VAL A 185 -4.97 -12.12 -15.11
CA VAL A 185 -5.49 -12.10 -16.48
C VAL A 185 -4.41 -12.49 -17.49
N ARG A 186 -3.16 -12.06 -17.25
CA ARG A 186 -2.02 -12.34 -18.14
C ARG A 186 -0.75 -12.58 -17.36
N ALA A 187 -0.22 -13.80 -17.41
CA ALA A 187 1.07 -14.13 -16.80
C ALA A 187 2.18 -13.14 -17.23
N GLY A 188 3.02 -12.74 -16.28
CA GLY A 188 4.04 -11.70 -16.48
C GLY A 188 3.54 -10.25 -16.30
N TYR A 189 2.23 -10.01 -16.15
CA TYR A 189 1.69 -8.66 -15.97
C TYR A 189 1.49 -8.33 -14.48
N GLY A 190 2.28 -8.93 -13.59
CA GLY A 190 2.16 -8.72 -12.14
C GLY A 190 2.87 -7.45 -11.68
N TYR A 191 4.14 -7.30 -12.05
CA TYR A 191 4.98 -6.15 -11.70
C TYR A 191 5.14 -5.23 -12.90
N TRP A 192 4.99 -3.93 -12.68
CA TRP A 192 5.08 -2.88 -13.68
C TRP A 192 6.02 -1.78 -13.21
N GLU A 193 6.84 -1.27 -14.11
CA GLU A 193 7.76 -0.16 -13.87
C GLU A 193 7.60 0.89 -14.98
N SER A 194 7.43 2.15 -14.57
CA SER A 194 7.40 3.30 -15.47
C SER A 194 8.58 4.22 -15.16
N PRO A 195 9.43 4.57 -16.15
CA PRO A 195 10.55 5.50 -15.94
C PRO A 195 10.17 6.97 -16.15
N ASP A 196 8.95 7.23 -16.59
CA ASP A 196 8.43 8.54 -17.01
C ASP A 196 7.09 8.83 -16.32
N ALA A 197 6.99 8.39 -15.07
CA ALA A 197 5.94 8.74 -14.15
C ALA A 197 4.53 8.43 -14.67
N GLY A 198 4.38 7.24 -15.23
CA GLY A 198 3.14 6.61 -15.66
C GLY A 198 2.82 6.76 -17.14
N ALA A 199 3.63 7.47 -17.92
CA ALA A 199 3.36 7.69 -19.35
C ALA A 199 3.64 6.44 -20.20
N THR A 200 4.71 5.70 -19.90
CA THR A 200 5.05 4.42 -20.52
C THR A 200 5.41 3.39 -19.45
N TRP A 201 5.24 2.11 -19.79
CA TRP A 201 5.41 1.03 -18.83
C TRP A 201 6.16 -0.17 -19.41
N SER A 202 6.91 -0.84 -18.55
CA SER A 202 7.53 -2.15 -18.78
C SER A 202 7.19 -3.10 -17.62
N TRP A 203 7.37 -4.40 -17.81
CA TRP A 203 7.03 -5.43 -16.81
C TRP A 203 8.18 -6.45 -16.67
N PRO A 204 9.30 -6.08 -16.02
CA PRO A 204 10.44 -6.96 -15.85
C PRO A 204 10.14 -8.04 -14.79
N THR A 205 9.54 -9.16 -15.20
CA THR A 205 9.11 -10.25 -14.31
C THR A 205 9.98 -11.51 -14.41
N ALA A 206 11.20 -11.39 -14.92
CA ALA A 206 12.09 -12.54 -15.06
C ALA A 206 12.39 -13.18 -13.70
N GLY A 207 12.27 -14.50 -13.60
CA GLY A 207 12.49 -15.26 -12.36
C GLY A 207 11.26 -15.39 -11.45
N MET A 208 10.14 -14.75 -11.79
CA MET A 208 8.87 -14.88 -11.06
C MET A 208 8.07 -16.09 -11.55
N ALA A 209 7.52 -16.86 -10.62
CA ALA A 209 6.55 -17.92 -10.91
C ALA A 209 5.09 -17.50 -10.61
N HIS A 210 4.92 -16.48 -9.77
CA HIS A 210 3.63 -15.98 -9.31
C HIS A 210 3.40 -14.57 -9.84
N HIS A 211 2.20 -14.29 -10.35
CA HIS A 211 1.93 -13.04 -11.08
C HIS A 211 0.75 -12.23 -10.53
N TYR A 212 -0.07 -12.78 -9.63
CA TYR A 212 -1.05 -11.97 -8.89
C TYR A 212 -0.36 -11.37 -7.66
N LEU A 213 0.08 -10.11 -7.76
CA LEU A 213 0.97 -9.48 -6.76
C LEU A 213 0.21 -8.53 -5.87
N TRP A 214 0.60 -8.37 -4.61
CA TRP A 214 -0.18 -7.64 -3.59
C TRP A 214 0.60 -6.54 -2.88
N GLY A 215 1.61 -6.90 -2.09
CA GLY A 215 2.46 -5.98 -1.34
C GLY A 215 3.74 -5.67 -2.09
N LEU A 216 4.27 -4.46 -1.88
CA LEU A 216 5.55 -4.00 -2.39
C LEU A 216 6.21 -3.12 -1.31
N ALA A 217 7.51 -3.28 -1.12
CA ALA A 217 8.34 -2.39 -0.33
C ALA A 217 9.67 -2.14 -1.05
N VAL A 218 10.16 -0.91 -0.96
CA VAL A 218 11.44 -0.47 -1.52
C VAL A 218 12.32 0.01 -0.37
N ASP A 219 13.60 -0.32 -0.41
CA ASP A 219 14.58 0.17 0.56
C ASP A 219 14.66 1.69 0.49
N PRO A 220 14.65 2.42 1.62
CA PRO A 220 14.73 3.88 1.61
C PRO A 220 16.08 4.44 1.15
N ALA A 221 17.15 3.63 1.11
CA ALA A 221 18.48 4.04 0.70
C ALA A 221 18.91 3.48 -0.67
N ASP A 222 18.10 2.60 -1.27
CA ASP A 222 18.39 2.00 -2.57
C ASP A 222 17.08 1.74 -3.34
N PRO A 223 16.79 2.52 -4.40
CA PRO A 223 15.55 2.38 -5.14
C PRO A 223 15.45 1.05 -5.90
N ASP A 224 16.55 0.30 -6.07
CA ASP A 224 16.58 -1.01 -6.73
C ASP A 224 16.50 -2.20 -5.75
N ALA A 225 16.70 -1.97 -4.45
CA ALA A 225 16.48 -2.98 -3.42
C ALA A 225 14.99 -3.01 -3.04
N MET A 226 14.28 -4.06 -3.43
CA MET A 226 12.85 -4.16 -3.20
C MET A 226 12.37 -5.59 -3.00
N VAL A 227 11.27 -5.72 -2.27
CA VAL A 227 10.55 -6.98 -2.04
C VAL A 227 9.09 -6.84 -2.42
N MET A 228 8.51 -7.92 -2.95
CA MET A 228 7.09 -7.98 -3.32
C MET A 228 6.46 -9.29 -2.89
N SER A 229 5.16 -9.28 -2.60
CA SER A 229 4.38 -10.46 -2.29
C SER A 229 3.40 -10.79 -3.42
N GLY A 230 3.05 -12.06 -3.57
CA GLY A 230 2.06 -12.49 -4.54
C GLY A 230 1.70 -13.96 -4.47
N ALA A 231 0.70 -14.36 -5.25
CA ALA A 231 0.16 -15.71 -5.30
C ALA A 231 -0.12 -16.15 -6.74
N ASN A 232 -0.54 -17.40 -6.90
CA ASN A 232 -0.96 -17.96 -8.19
C ASN A 232 -2.26 -17.33 -8.70
N CYS A 233 -3.16 -16.96 -7.81
CA CYS A 233 -4.47 -16.39 -8.14
C CYS A 233 -5.05 -15.63 -6.94
N PRO A 234 -6.13 -14.85 -7.14
CA PRO A 234 -6.80 -14.14 -6.06
C PRO A 234 -7.25 -15.07 -4.93
N THR A 235 -7.79 -16.25 -5.25
CA THR A 235 -8.26 -17.19 -4.22
C THR A 235 -7.13 -17.66 -3.31
N ALA A 236 -5.94 -17.94 -3.85
CA ALA A 236 -4.77 -18.31 -3.05
C ALA A 236 -4.22 -17.14 -2.23
N LEU A 237 -4.40 -15.90 -2.70
CA LEU A 237 -3.95 -14.72 -1.97
C LEU A 237 -4.87 -14.39 -0.76
N HIS A 238 -6.19 -14.54 -0.93
CA HIS A 238 -7.19 -14.01 0.02
C HIS A 238 -7.86 -15.07 0.90
N SER A 239 -7.95 -16.33 0.44
CA SER A 239 -8.73 -17.34 1.16
C SER A 239 -7.91 -18.04 2.24
N PRO A 240 -8.32 -18.01 3.52
CA PRO A 240 -7.60 -18.72 4.58
C PRO A 240 -7.65 -20.25 4.43
N MET A 241 -8.57 -20.79 3.62
CA MET A 241 -8.72 -22.23 3.40
C MET A 241 -7.64 -22.82 2.48
N VAL A 242 -7.15 -22.02 1.54
CA VAL A 242 -6.20 -22.45 0.49
C VAL A 242 -5.05 -21.46 0.32
N GLY A 243 -4.84 -20.62 1.33
CA GLY A 243 -3.91 -19.50 1.27
C GLY A 243 -2.51 -19.96 0.88
N GLU A 244 -1.89 -19.32 -0.10
CA GLU A 244 -0.52 -19.60 -0.47
C GLU A 244 0.10 -18.37 -1.14
N SER A 245 0.96 -17.67 -0.41
CA SER A 245 1.55 -16.40 -0.83
C SER A 245 3.07 -16.44 -0.72
N PHE A 246 3.75 -15.99 -1.75
CA PHE A 246 5.21 -16.01 -1.87
C PHE A 246 5.75 -14.59 -1.79
N ILE A 247 6.98 -14.46 -1.30
CA ILE A 247 7.71 -13.19 -1.30
C ILE A 247 8.95 -13.35 -2.19
N TYR A 248 9.19 -12.33 -3.00
CA TYR A 248 10.31 -12.22 -3.92
C TYR A 248 11.15 -11.00 -3.56
N ARG A 249 12.45 -11.08 -3.79
CA ARG A 249 13.37 -9.94 -3.76
C ARG A 249 13.97 -9.69 -5.13
N ARG A 250 14.24 -8.41 -5.44
CA ARG A 250 14.88 -8.00 -6.68
C ARG A 250 16.37 -8.36 -6.64
N THR A 251 16.89 -8.88 -7.74
CA THR A 251 18.32 -9.14 -7.94
C THR A 251 18.70 -8.74 -9.37
N GLY A 252 19.37 -7.60 -9.51
CA GLY A 252 19.59 -6.97 -10.81
C GLY A 252 18.26 -6.65 -11.51
N ASN A 253 18.08 -7.17 -12.72
CA ASN A 253 16.86 -6.97 -13.52
C ASN A 253 15.81 -8.09 -13.35
N GLY A 254 16.01 -9.00 -12.41
CA GLY A 254 15.12 -10.13 -12.18
C GLY A 254 14.74 -10.29 -10.72
N TRP A 255 14.01 -11.38 -10.45
CA TRP A 255 13.44 -11.67 -9.14
C TRP A 255 13.81 -13.07 -8.70
N VAL A 256 14.07 -13.24 -7.41
CA VAL A 256 14.28 -14.54 -6.79
C VAL A 256 13.35 -14.70 -5.59
N PRO A 257 12.80 -15.90 -5.35
CA PRO A 257 12.04 -16.17 -4.13
C PRO A 257 12.89 -15.93 -2.89
N CYS A 258 12.31 -15.37 -1.84
CA CYS A 258 12.95 -15.25 -0.54
C CYS A 258 12.99 -16.58 0.25
N GLY A 259 12.48 -17.68 -0.33
CA GLY A 259 12.35 -18.98 0.36
C GLY A 259 11.51 -18.88 1.62
N ASP A 260 11.97 -19.47 2.72
CA ASP A 260 11.34 -19.37 4.04
C ASP A 260 11.56 -18.01 4.73
N GLY A 261 12.26 -17.07 4.08
CA GLY A 261 12.70 -15.78 4.60
C GLY A 261 11.57 -14.95 5.21
N LEU A 262 10.98 -14.04 4.44
CA LEU A 262 10.01 -13.10 5.01
C LEU A 262 8.66 -13.72 5.41
N ALA A 263 8.28 -14.89 4.88
CA ALA A 263 7.13 -15.67 5.33
C ALA A 263 7.19 -17.10 4.78
N ASP A 264 6.62 -18.07 5.52
CA ASP A 264 6.30 -19.40 4.96
C ASP A 264 5.12 -19.30 4.00
N PRO A 265 5.21 -19.76 2.75
CA PRO A 265 4.12 -19.59 1.79
C PRO A 265 2.80 -20.26 2.16
N ARG A 266 2.83 -21.48 2.67
CA ARG A 266 1.62 -22.32 2.80
C ARG A 266 0.71 -21.87 3.93
N GLY A 267 -0.50 -21.43 3.61
CA GLY A 267 -1.47 -20.88 4.56
C GLY A 267 -1.28 -19.39 4.83
N THR A 268 -0.37 -18.72 4.12
CA THR A 268 -0.17 -17.27 4.24
C THR A 268 -1.06 -16.53 3.26
N ILE A 269 -1.81 -15.56 3.76
CA ILE A 269 -2.71 -14.69 2.97
C ILE A 269 -2.32 -13.21 3.11
N GLU A 270 -2.52 -12.46 2.02
CA GLU A 270 -2.34 -11.01 1.94
C GLU A 270 -1.07 -10.44 2.64
N PRO A 271 0.16 -10.93 2.37
CA PRO A 271 1.35 -10.39 3.03
C PRO A 271 1.54 -8.91 2.71
N LEU A 272 1.51 -8.05 3.72
CA LEU A 272 1.86 -6.64 3.61
C LEU A 272 3.34 -6.45 3.89
N LEU A 273 3.99 -5.65 3.05
CA LEU A 273 5.42 -5.41 3.11
C LEU A 273 5.67 -3.93 3.41
N ALA A 274 6.70 -3.66 4.20
CA ALA A 274 7.14 -2.30 4.50
C ALA A 274 8.66 -2.26 4.73
N SER A 275 9.23 -1.06 4.61
CA SER A 275 10.58 -0.71 5.02
C SER A 275 10.50 0.48 5.99
N SER A 276 11.61 0.80 6.65
CA SER A 276 11.70 1.96 7.55
C SER A 276 12.90 2.82 7.18
N SER A 277 12.70 4.14 7.09
CA SER A 277 13.79 5.11 6.88
C SER A 277 14.86 5.08 7.97
N GLY A 278 14.50 4.63 9.19
CA GLY A 278 15.44 4.47 10.31
C GLY A 278 16.34 3.24 10.19
N GLU A 279 15.99 2.27 9.33
CA GLU A 279 16.71 1.00 9.19
C GLU A 279 16.90 0.58 7.72
N PRO A 280 17.75 1.29 6.93
CA PRO A 280 18.10 0.85 5.57
C PRO A 280 18.59 -0.61 5.53
N GLY A 281 18.28 -1.32 4.45
CA GLY A 281 18.53 -2.76 4.30
C GLY A 281 17.46 -3.66 4.93
N THR A 282 16.50 -3.07 5.66
CA THR A 282 15.51 -3.83 6.44
C THR A 282 14.13 -3.81 5.81
N PHE A 283 13.53 -5.00 5.70
CA PHE A 283 12.14 -5.20 5.30
C PHE A 283 11.34 -5.91 6.38
N TYR A 284 10.07 -5.55 6.48
CA TYR A 284 9.10 -6.17 7.36
C TYR A 284 7.98 -6.81 6.54
N ALA A 285 7.50 -7.95 7.00
CA ALA A 285 6.33 -8.61 6.47
C ALA A 285 5.32 -8.83 7.61
N LEU A 286 4.14 -8.23 7.47
CA LEU A 286 2.98 -8.50 8.30
C LEU A 286 2.08 -9.50 7.56
N THR A 287 1.75 -10.60 8.21
CA THR A 287 0.91 -11.68 7.65
C THR A 287 -0.14 -12.11 8.66
N ASN A 288 -1.06 -12.98 8.24
CA ASN A 288 -2.00 -13.68 9.12
C ASN A 288 -1.32 -14.60 10.17
N LYS A 289 -0.01 -14.83 10.07
CA LYS A 289 0.77 -15.72 10.94
C LYS A 289 1.75 -15.01 11.87
N GLY A 290 1.96 -13.71 11.71
CA GLY A 290 2.93 -12.98 12.51
C GLY A 290 3.53 -11.77 11.79
N ILE A 291 4.56 -11.23 12.43
CA ILE A 291 5.39 -10.17 11.88
C ILE A 291 6.82 -10.68 11.79
N PHE A 292 7.38 -10.56 10.60
CA PHE A 292 8.71 -11.02 10.26
C PHE A 292 9.54 -9.83 9.79
N ARG A 293 10.84 -9.86 10.10
CA ARG A 293 11.82 -8.87 9.69
C ARG A 293 12.96 -9.56 8.96
N SER A 294 13.53 -8.88 7.97
CA SER A 294 14.76 -9.25 7.30
C SER A 294 15.68 -8.04 7.30
N VAL A 295 16.95 -8.24 7.64
CA VAL A 295 17.98 -7.17 7.70
C VAL A 295 19.01 -7.27 6.56
N ASP A 296 18.75 -8.16 5.62
CA ASP A 296 19.62 -8.53 4.51
C ASP A 296 18.83 -8.53 3.19
N GLN A 297 17.97 -7.51 3.03
CA GLN A 297 17.18 -7.28 1.83
C GLN A 297 16.30 -8.47 1.42
N GLY A 298 15.68 -9.13 2.39
CA GLY A 298 14.78 -10.26 2.20
C GLY A 298 15.47 -11.62 2.07
N ALA A 299 16.80 -11.71 2.23
CA ALA A 299 17.52 -12.97 2.05
C ALA A 299 17.35 -13.95 3.23
N SER A 300 17.18 -13.46 4.45
CA SER A 300 16.91 -14.28 5.65
C SER A 300 15.87 -13.65 6.57
N ARG A 301 15.43 -14.43 7.56
CA ARG A 301 14.32 -14.07 8.47
C ARG A 301 14.72 -13.96 9.92
N GLN A 302 14.09 -13.00 10.58
CA GLN A 302 14.06 -12.84 12.01
C GLN A 302 12.59 -12.65 12.41
N GLY A 303 12.04 -13.61 13.15
CA GLY A 303 10.69 -13.44 13.71
C GLY A 303 10.71 -12.36 14.78
N LEU A 304 9.69 -11.51 14.80
CA LEU A 304 9.47 -10.59 15.91
C LEU A 304 8.66 -11.29 17.00
N GLU A 305 9.11 -11.19 18.24
CA GLU A 305 8.42 -11.81 19.38
C GLU A 305 7.18 -11.00 19.75
N VAL A 306 6.09 -11.21 19.01
CA VAL A 306 4.78 -10.57 19.24
C VAL A 306 3.73 -11.66 19.48
N PRO A 307 2.95 -11.59 20.58
CA PRO A 307 1.84 -12.52 20.81
C PRO A 307 0.88 -12.53 19.61
N TRP A 308 0.58 -13.72 19.10
CA TRP A 308 -0.25 -13.89 17.92
C TRP A 308 -1.52 -14.67 18.25
N GLU A 309 -2.68 -14.05 18.01
CA GLU A 309 -3.95 -14.66 18.37
C GLU A 309 -4.47 -15.61 17.28
N PRO A 310 -5.10 -16.74 17.65
CA PRO A 310 -5.62 -17.70 16.69
C PRO A 310 -6.59 -17.10 15.65
N GLN A 311 -7.34 -16.07 16.02
CA GLN A 311 -8.28 -15.38 15.13
C GLN A 311 -7.60 -14.68 13.94
N PHE A 312 -6.33 -14.29 14.09
CA PHE A 312 -5.59 -13.68 12.98
C PHE A 312 -5.22 -14.69 11.90
N ALA A 313 -5.14 -15.98 12.23
CA ALA A 313 -4.78 -17.02 11.26
C ALA A 313 -5.74 -17.10 10.05
N VAL A 314 -6.99 -16.64 10.23
CA VAL A 314 -8.03 -16.66 9.21
C VAL A 314 -8.35 -15.27 8.63
N SER A 315 -7.57 -14.25 8.96
CA SER A 315 -7.79 -12.87 8.54
C SER A 315 -6.51 -12.26 7.99
N GLY A 316 -6.58 -11.72 6.77
CA GLY A 316 -5.46 -10.99 6.18
C GLY A 316 -5.27 -9.62 6.84
N PRO A 317 -4.02 -9.18 7.06
CA PRO A 317 -3.75 -7.84 7.56
C PRO A 317 -4.18 -6.77 6.54
N ARG A 318 -4.68 -5.64 7.03
CA ARG A 318 -5.21 -4.56 6.18
C ARG A 318 -4.27 -3.38 5.96
N ALA A 319 -3.46 -3.04 6.96
CA ALA A 319 -2.52 -1.95 6.86
C ALA A 319 -1.29 -2.20 7.75
N ILE A 320 -0.15 -1.68 7.32
CA ILE A 320 1.07 -1.57 8.11
C ILE A 320 1.67 -0.17 7.86
N ALA A 321 2.15 0.46 8.91
CA ALA A 321 2.93 1.69 8.81
C ALA A 321 4.04 1.60 9.86
N ILE A 322 5.24 2.02 9.48
CA ILE A 322 6.44 1.93 10.32
C ILE A 322 7.04 3.32 10.42
N ALA A 323 7.24 3.79 11.65
CA ALA A 323 8.01 4.99 11.91
C ALA A 323 9.51 4.65 11.98
N GLY A 324 10.34 5.57 11.49
CA GLY A 324 11.79 5.54 11.68
C GLY A 324 12.23 6.03 13.05
#